data_AF-A0A8S3DBJ2-F1
#
_entry.id   AF-A0A8S3DBJ2-F1
#
_cell.length_a   1.000
_cell.length_b   1.000
_cell.length_c   1.000
_cell.angle_alpha   90.00
_cell.angle_beta   90.00
_cell.angle_gamma   90.00
#
_symmetry.space_group_name_H-M   'P 1'
#
loop_
_entity.id
_entity.type
_entity.pdbx_description
1 polymer ?
#
loop_
_entity_poly.entity_id
_entity_poly.type
_entity_poly.pdbx_seq_one_letter_code
_entity_poly.pdbx_strand_id
1 'polypeptide(L)' 'MVTGDHPITAKAIAKAVGIISEGQETVEDIAQRLNIPVEQVDPTHAKACVVHGNDLK' A
#
# COMPACT_ATOMS: atom_id res chain seq x y z
N MET A 1 5.75 9.23 -2.27
CA MET A 1 6.25 9.75 -0.97
C MET A 1 7.55 9.04 -0.65
N VAL A 2 8.56 9.75 -0.13
CA VAL A 2 9.79 9.13 0.41
C VAL A 2 9.93 9.60 1.84
N THR A 3 10.00 8.68 2.78
CA THR A 3 10.10 8.95 4.23
C THR A 3 10.86 7.81 4.92
N GLY A 4 11.55 8.13 6.01
CA GLY A 4 12.22 7.15 6.88
C GLY A 4 11.34 6.65 8.04
N ASP A 5 10.07 7.07 8.09
CA ASP A 5 9.12 6.64 9.11
C ASP A 5 8.60 5.22 8.85
N HIS A 6 7.93 4.65 9.85
CA HIS A 6 7.36 3.32 9.77
C HIS A 6 6.32 3.24 8.63
N PRO A 7 6.31 2.14 7.85
CA PRO A 7 5.42 1.95 6.69
C PRO A 7 3.93 2.18 6.98
N ILE A 8 3.46 1.80 8.17
CA ILE A 8 2.07 1.98 8.60
C ILE A 8 1.74 3.47 8.70
N THR A 9 2.60 4.24 9.37
CA THR A 9 2.43 5.69 9.50
C THR A 9 2.52 6.37 8.15
N ALA A 10 3.53 6.01 7.35
CA ALA A 10 3.71 6.54 6.01
C ALA A 10 2.48 6.31 5.12
N LYS A 11 1.90 5.10 5.15
CA LYS A 11 0.67 4.75 4.40
C LYS A 11 -0.52 5.59 4.86
N ALA A 12 -0.72 5.74 6.17
CA ALA A 12 -1.81 6.53 6.73
C ALA A 12 -1.71 8.01 6.33
N ILE A 13 -0.52 8.60 6.46
CA ILE A 13 -0.28 9.99 6.04
C ILE A 13 -0.47 10.12 4.52
N ALA A 14 0.05 9.18 3.72
CA ALA A 14 -0.11 9.20 2.27
C ALA A 14 -1.59 9.19 1.85
N LYS A 15 -2.47 8.46 2.56
CA LYS A 15 -3.93 8.54 2.35
C LYS A 15 -4.50 9.88 2.80
N ALA A 16 -4.13 10.36 4.00
CA ALA A 16 -4.65 11.60 4.56
C ALA A 16 -4.32 12.86 3.73
N VAL A 17 -3.15 12.91 3.09
CA VAL A 17 -2.73 14.04 2.24
C VAL A 17 -3.03 13.83 0.76
N GLY A 18 -3.70 12.73 0.38
CA GLY A 18 -4.12 12.47 -0.99
C GLY A 18 -3.03 11.97 -1.95
N ILE A 19 -1.87 11.54 -1.45
CA ILE A 19 -0.83 10.86 -2.27
C ILE A 19 -1.34 9.49 -2.72
N ILE A 20 -2.03 8.78 -1.83
CA ILE A 20 -2.88 7.65 -2.19
C ILE A 20 -4.30 8.20 -2.20
N SER A 21 -4.88 8.35 -3.40
CA SER A 21 -6.21 8.93 -3.55
C SER A 21 -7.31 8.03 -2.98
N GLU A 22 -8.45 8.60 -2.59
CA GLU A 22 -9.64 7.84 -2.19
C GLU A 22 -10.03 6.82 -3.28
N GLY A 23 -10.26 5.57 -2.86
CA GLY A 23 -10.57 4.46 -3.74
C GLY A 23 -9.36 3.76 -4.38
N GLN A 24 -8.14 4.29 -4.22
CA GLN A 24 -6.93 3.54 -4.59
C GLN A 24 -6.51 2.62 -3.46
N GLU A 25 -6.34 1.34 -3.79
CA GLU A 25 -5.96 0.30 -2.85
C GLU A 25 -4.55 -0.21 -3.14
N THR A 26 -3.85 -0.61 -2.09
CA THR A 26 -2.63 -1.41 -2.19
C THR A 26 -2.94 -2.90 -2.26
N VAL A 27 -1.96 -3.73 -2.63
CA VAL A 27 -2.13 -5.20 -2.64
C VAL A 27 -2.56 -5.73 -1.28
N GLU A 28 -2.08 -5.13 -0.19
CA GLU A 28 -2.47 -5.47 1.18
C GLU A 28 -3.90 -5.03 1.50
N ASP A 29 -4.32 -3.85 1.01
CA ASP A 29 -5.71 -3.38 1.19
C ASP A 29 -6.70 -4.33 0.49
N ILE A 30 -6.37 -4.76 -0.74
CA ILE A 30 -7.18 -5.70 -1.52
C ILE A 30 -7.21 -7.08 -0.84
N ALA A 31 -6.07 -7.57 -0.37
CA ALA A 31 -5.97 -8.84 0.37
C ALA A 31 -6.88 -8.83 1.59
N GLN A 32 -6.83 -7.74 2.38
CA GLN A 32 -7.65 -7.58 3.58
C GLN A 32 -9.14 -7.48 3.24
N ARG A 33 -9.51 -6.75 2.18
CA ARG A 33 -10.91 -6.60 1.74
C ARG A 33 -11.51 -7.92 1.25
N LEU A 34 -10.74 -8.70 0.51
CA LEU A 34 -11.16 -10.00 -0.04
C LEU A 34 -10.97 -11.16 0.95
N ASN A 35 -10.30 -10.91 2.08
CA ASN A 35 -9.93 -11.90 3.08
C ASN A 35 -9.13 -13.09 2.49
N ILE A 36 -8.16 -12.77 1.63
CA ILE A 36 -7.24 -13.72 1.00
C ILE A 36 -5.79 -13.36 1.34
N PRO A 37 -4.84 -14.30 1.24
CA PRO A 37 -3.42 -14.00 1.35
C PRO A 37 -2.97 -12.99 0.28
N VAL A 38 -2.03 -12.10 0.62
CA VAL A 38 -1.48 -11.08 -0.31
C VAL A 38 -0.89 -11.73 -1.56
N GLU A 39 -0.32 -12.93 -1.43
CA GLU A 39 0.24 -13.74 -2.50
C GLU A 39 -0.79 -14.14 -3.58
N GLN A 40 -2.08 -14.16 -3.22
CA GLN A 40 -3.18 -14.49 -4.13
C GLN A 40 -3.82 -13.26 -4.78
N VAL A 41 -3.38 -12.06 -4.40
CA VAL A 41 -3.88 -10.82 -4.99
C VAL A 41 -3.16 -10.58 -6.32
N ASP A 42 -3.95 -10.36 -7.38
CA ASP A 42 -3.41 -9.89 -8.65
C ASP A 42 -2.85 -8.46 -8.47
N PRO A 43 -1.52 -8.24 -8.65
CA PRO A 43 -0.90 -6.94 -8.47
C PRO A 43 -1.44 -5.86 -9.43
N THR A 44 -2.03 -6.26 -10.57
CA THR A 44 -2.56 -5.32 -11.56
C THR A 44 -3.81 -4.57 -11.08
N HIS A 45 -4.49 -5.11 -10.06
CA HIS A 45 -5.63 -4.46 -9.42
C HIS A 45 -5.21 -3.34 -8.46
N ALA A 46 -3.99 -3.40 -7.90
CA ALA A 46 -3.50 -2.36 -7.00
C ALA A 46 -3.04 -1.13 -7.81
N LYS A 47 -3.59 0.04 -7.47
CA LYS A 47 -3.21 1.34 -8.09
C LYS A 47 -2.19 2.11 -7.26
N ALA A 48 -1.95 1.69 -6.02
CA ALA A 48 -0.94 2.23 -5.13
C ALA A 48 -0.11 1.10 -4.52
N CYS A 49 1.12 1.40 -4.11
CA CYS A 49 1.97 0.47 -3.37
C CYS A 49 2.75 1.19 -2.26
N VAL A 50 3.13 0.43 -1.23
CA VAL A 50 4.05 0.88 -0.20
C VAL A 50 5.23 -0.07 -0.22
N VAL A 51 6.43 0.46 -0.51
CA VAL A 51 7.65 -0.35 -0.63
C VAL A 51 8.50 -0.11 0.61
N HIS A 52 8.89 -1.19 1.29
CA HIS A 52 9.81 -1.08 2.41
C HIS A 52 11.23 -0.85 1.90
N GLY A 53 12.01 -0.04 2.61
CA GLY A 53 13.40 0.25 2.23
C GLY A 53 14.29 -1.00 2.11
N ASN A 54 13.97 -2.07 2.85
CA ASN A 54 14.68 -3.35 2.77
C ASN A 54 14.44 -4.10 1.45
N ASP A 55 13.29 -3.87 0.83
CA ASP A 55 12.89 -4.50 -0.44
C ASP A 55 13.35 -3.68 -1.65
N LEU A 56 13.86 -2.47 -1.40
CA LEU A 56 14.35 -1.52 -2.39
C LEU A 56 15.84 -1.76 -2.63
N LYS A 57 16.18 -2.90 -3.26
CA LYS A 57 17.53 -3.27 -3.68
C LYS A 57 17.67 -3.33 -5.19
#